data_AF-A0A2S6RUA0-F1
#
_entry.id   AF-A0A2S6RUA0-F1
#
_cell.length_a   1.000
_cell.length_b   1.000
_cell.length_c   1.000
_cell.angle_alpha   90.00
_cell.angle_beta   90.00
_cell.angle_gamma   90.00
#
_symmetry.space_group_name_H-M   'P 1'
#
loop_
_entity.id
_entity.type
_entity.pdbx_description
1 polymer ?
#
loop_
_entity_poly.entity_id
_entity_poly.type
_entity_poly.pdbx_seq_one_letter_code
_entity_poly.pdbx_strand_id
1 'polypeptide(L)' 'MMTAVTNSLQKLNSHGSFLRTIIYTIGHMFIAVSCLMVIASVPFSIAITDAIVEPLLNGVWYYVLDRFWASRVVGTA' A
#
# COMPACT_ATOMS: atom_id res chain seq x y z
N MET A 1 19.67 -2.13 -32.80
CA MET A 1 19.09 -3.45 -32.48
C MET A 1 18.58 -3.52 -31.04
N MET A 2 19.34 -3.05 -30.05
CA MET A 2 18.93 -3.04 -28.62
C MET A 2 17.73 -2.12 -28.31
N THR A 3 17.52 -1.05 -29.08
CA THR A 3 16.43 -0.08 -28.90
C THR A 3 15.07 -0.51 -29.49
N ALA A 4 15.04 -1.41 -30.47
CA ALA A 4 13.79 -1.90 -31.06
C ALA A 4 13.15 -3.01 -30.20
N VAL A 5 14.01 -3.82 -29.57
CA VAL A 5 13.61 -4.89 -28.65
C VAL A 5 13.06 -4.28 -27.36
N THR A 6 13.72 -3.28 -26.78
CA THR A 6 13.24 -2.62 -25.55
C THR A 6 11.88 -1.94 -25.73
N ASN A 7 11.66 -1.25 -26.87
CA ASN A 7 10.37 -0.62 -27.16
C ASN A 7 9.22 -1.64 -27.33
N SER A 8 9.51 -2.81 -27.90
CA SER A 8 8.50 -3.88 -28.06
C SER A 8 8.15 -4.54 -26.72
N LEU A 9 9.14 -4.73 -25.83
CA LEU A 9 8.92 -5.24 -24.48
C LEU A 9 8.17 -4.24 -23.59
N GLN A 10 8.47 -2.94 -23.70
CA GLN A 10 7.78 -1.92 -22.93
C GLN A 10 6.30 -1.77 -23.34
N LYS A 11 5.97 -2.00 -24.63
CA LYS A 11 4.61 -1.96 -25.16
C LYS A 11 3.73 -3.10 -24.63
N LEU A 12 4.31 -4.27 -24.34
CA LEU A 12 3.62 -5.41 -23.71
C LEU A 12 3.35 -5.18 -22.22
N ASN A 13 4.26 -4.50 -21.50
CA ASN A 13 4.11 -4.24 -20.06
C ASN A 13 3.10 -3.12 -19.75
N SER A 14 2.92 -2.16 -20.67
CA SER A 14 2.14 -0.95 -20.40
C SER A 14 0.63 -1.18 -20.31
N HIS A 15 0.09 -2.19 -21.01
CA HIS A 15 -1.34 -2.55 -20.94
C HIS A 15 -1.67 -3.53 -19.80
N GLY A 16 -0.71 -4.36 -19.39
CA GLY A 16 -0.90 -5.34 -18.31
C GLY A 16 -0.74 -4.75 -16.90
N SER A 17 0.03 -3.67 -16.74
CA SER A 17 0.34 -3.09 -15.43
C SER A 17 -0.91 -2.54 -14.73
N PHE A 18 -1.77 -1.81 -15.44
CA PHE A 18 -2.99 -1.23 -14.85
C PHE A 18 -4.00 -2.30 -14.41
N LEU A 19 -4.23 -3.30 -15.27
CA LEU A 19 -5.15 -4.39 -14.95
C LEU A 19 -4.61 -5.27 -13.81
N ARG A 20 -3.30 -5.55 -13.79
CA ARG A 20 -2.65 -6.23 -12.67
C ARG A 20 -2.79 -5.46 -11.37
N THR A 21 -2.59 -4.13 -11.41
CA THR A 21 -2.77 -3.28 -10.23
C THR A 21 -4.20 -3.32 -9.72
N ILE A 22 -5.21 -3.24 -10.60
CA ILE A 22 -6.63 -3.30 -10.17
C ILE A 22 -6.97 -4.65 -9.54
N ILE A 23 -6.62 -5.75 -10.22
CA ILE A 23 -6.92 -7.11 -9.74
C ILE A 23 -6.18 -7.38 -8.42
N TYR A 24 -4.93 -6.94 -8.32
CA TYR A 24 -4.15 -7.07 -7.09
C TYR A 24 -4.75 -6.24 -5.95
N THR A 25 -5.08 -4.97 -6.16
CA THR A 25 -5.66 -4.12 -5.10
C THR A 25 -6.99 -4.66 -4.60
N ILE A 26 -7.89 -5.08 -5.50
CA ILE A 26 -9.20 -5.63 -5.11
C ILE A 26 -9.02 -7.01 -4.48
N GLY A 27 -8.32 -7.92 -5.14
CA GLY A 27 -8.13 -9.29 -4.67
C GLY A 27 -7.39 -9.37 -3.33
N HIS A 28 -6.35 -8.55 -3.13
CA HIS A 28 -5.58 -8.54 -1.90
C HIS A 28 -6.41 -8.02 -0.71
N MET A 29 -7.23 -6.99 -0.91
CA MET A 29 -8.22 -6.52 0.08
C MET A 29 -9.22 -7.63 0.47
N PHE A 30 -9.81 -8.30 -0.52
CA PHE A 30 -10.79 -9.36 -0.25
C PHE A 30 -10.19 -10.55 0.48
N ILE A 31 -8.99 -10.97 0.08
CA ILE A 31 -8.29 -12.10 0.73
C ILE A 31 -7.91 -11.72 2.16
N ALA A 32 -7.39 -10.51 2.40
CA ALA A 32 -7.02 -10.03 3.73
C ALA A 32 -8.23 -10.01 4.68
N VAL A 33 -9.34 -9.40 4.27
CA VAL A 33 -10.57 -9.33 5.07
C VAL A 33 -11.17 -10.73 5.30
N SER A 34 -11.20 -11.58 4.27
CA SER A 34 -11.71 -12.95 4.40
C SER A 34 -10.84 -13.78 5.35
N CYS A 35 -9.52 -13.64 5.27
CA CYS A 35 -8.58 -14.31 6.16
C CYS A 35 -8.73 -13.84 7.62
N LEU A 36 -8.94 -12.54 7.84
CA LEU A 36 -9.23 -11.99 9.17
C LEU A 36 -10.53 -12.56 9.76
N MET A 37 -11.59 -12.65 8.95
CA MET A 37 -12.87 -13.22 9.43
C MET A 37 -12.77 -14.73 9.68
N VAL A 38 -12.05 -15.48 8.85
CA VAL A 38 -11.96 -16.95 8.96
C VAL A 38 -10.95 -17.39 10.01
N ILE A 39 -9.75 -16.81 10.02
CA ILE A 39 -8.66 -17.24 10.92
C ILE A 39 -8.78 -16.57 12.28
N ALA A 40 -9.02 -15.26 12.31
CA ALA A 40 -9.10 -14.52 13.56
C ALA A 40 -10.53 -14.50 14.16
N SER A 41 -11.54 -15.07 13.46
CA SER A 41 -12.94 -15.15 13.92
C SER A 41 -13.51 -13.80 14.36
N VAL A 42 -13.03 -12.71 13.75
CA VAL A 42 -13.38 -11.34 14.14
C VAL A 42 -14.56 -10.86 13.30
N PRO A 43 -15.56 -10.16 13.87
CA PRO A 43 -16.68 -9.62 13.09
C PRO A 43 -16.21 -8.62 12.03
N PHE A 44 -16.93 -8.58 10.91
CA PHE A 44 -16.64 -7.73 9.74
C PHE A 44 -16.40 -6.25 10.08
N SER A 45 -17.10 -5.74 11.10
CA SER A 45 -16.92 -4.37 11.60
C SER A 45 -15.49 -4.08 12.05
N ILE A 46 -14.80 -5.04 12.65
CA ILE A 46 -13.42 -4.87 13.10
C ILE A 46 -12.46 -5.03 11.92
N ALA A 47 -12.71 -5.92 10.97
CA ALA A 47 -11.86 -6.08 9.78
C ALA A 47 -11.84 -4.82 8.90
N ILE A 48 -12.99 -4.13 8.75
CA ILE A 48 -13.02 -2.81 8.09
C ILE A 48 -12.31 -1.76 8.93
N THR A 49 -12.49 -1.79 10.25
CA THR A 49 -11.82 -0.84 11.14
C THR A 49 -10.31 -1.00 11.04
N ASP A 50 -9.78 -2.22 11.00
CA ASP A 50 -8.36 -2.52 10.81
C ASP A 50 -7.82 -1.93 9.51
N ALA A 51 -8.53 -2.15 8.39
CA ALA A 51 -8.18 -1.59 7.09
C ALA A 51 -8.14 -0.04 7.04
N ILE A 52 -8.81 0.65 7.97
CA ILE A 52 -8.81 2.12 8.10
C ILE A 52 -7.80 2.58 9.16
N VAL A 53 -7.68 1.85 10.26
CA VAL A 53 -6.83 2.18 11.41
C VAL A 53 -5.36 1.98 11.04
N GLU A 54 -4.98 0.93 10.33
CA GLU A 54 -3.59 0.72 9.89
C GLU A 54 -3.03 1.92 9.10
N PRO A 55 -3.67 2.42 8.02
CA PRO A 55 -3.14 3.57 7.29
C PRO A 55 -3.16 4.87 8.12
N LEU A 56 -4.14 5.04 9.01
CA LEU A 56 -4.21 6.20 9.92
C LEU A 56 -3.08 6.17 10.96
N LEU A 57 -2.89 5.04 11.64
CA LEU A 57 -1.88 4.89 12.68
C LEU A 57 -0.48 5.05 12.09
N ASN A 58 -0.25 4.48 10.91
CA ASN A 58 1.00 4.64 10.17
C ASN A 58 1.23 6.11 9.76
N GLY A 59 0.20 6.79 9.25
CA GLY A 59 0.29 8.22 8.89
C GLY A 59 0.56 9.14 10.10
N VAL A 60 -0.13 8.90 11.23
CA VAL A 60 0.09 9.64 12.47
C VAL A 60 1.50 9.40 13.00
N TRP A 61 1.97 8.15 12.99
CA TRP A 61 3.33 7.81 13.42
C TRP A 61 4.39 8.50 12.55
N TYR A 62 4.24 8.45 11.23
CA TYR A 62 5.13 9.15 10.31
C TYR A 62 5.13 10.65 10.55
N TYR A 63 3.98 11.28 10.79
CA TYR A 63 3.88 12.70 11.10
C TYR A 63 4.59 13.07 12.41
N VAL A 64 4.41 12.27 13.47
CA VAL A 64 5.08 12.48 14.76
C VAL A 64 6.59 12.32 14.61
N LEU A 65 7.04 11.30 13.88
CA LEU A 65 8.45 11.07 13.59
C LEU A 65 9.02 12.26 12.80
N ASP A 66 8.37 12.66 11.71
CA ASP A 66 8.80 13.81 10.91
C ASP A 66 8.92 15.07 11.78
N ARG A 67 7.90 15.38 12.59
CA ARG A 67 7.91 16.54 13.48
C ARG A 67 9.02 16.47 14.54
N PHE A 68 9.26 15.29 15.12
CA PHE A 68 10.29 15.09 16.13
C PHE A 68 11.68 15.27 15.54
N TRP A 69 11.94 14.70 14.36
CA TRP A 69 13.25 14.78 13.70
C TRP A 69 13.49 16.17 13.09
N ALA A 70 12.48 16.80 12.47
CA ALA A 70 12.56 18.18 11.99
C ALA A 70 12.89 19.16 13.13
N SER A 71 12.34 18.93 14.32
CA SER A 71 12.64 19.75 15.51
C SER A 71 14.08 19.54 16.02
N ARG A 72 14.72 18.41 15.73
CA ARG A 72 16.12 18.13 16.09
C ARG A 72 17.11 18.73 15.10
N VAL A 73 16.75 18.82 13.82
CA VAL A 73 17.62 19.39 12.76
C VAL A 73 17.67 20.93 12.82
N VAL A 74 16.61 21.59 13.27
CA VAL A 74 16.56 23.06 13.45
C VAL A 74 17.25 23.54 14.74
N GLY A 75 17.58 22.64 15.67
CA GLY A 75 18.23 22.97 16.95
C GLY A 75 19.74 23.20 16.88
N THR A 76 20.38 23.12 15.70
CA THR A 76 21.83 23.28 15.52
C THR A 76 22.18 24.13 14.31
N ALA A 77 21.69 25.37 14.26
CA ALA A 77 22.22 26.42 13.39
C ALA A 77 22.39 27.70 14.19
#